data_AF-A0A1V5JI60-F1
#
_entry.id   AF-A0A1V5JI60-F1
#
_cell.length_a   1.000
_cell.length_b   1.000
_cell.length_c   1.000
_cell.angle_alpha   90.00
_cell.angle_beta   90.00
_cell.angle_gamma   90.00
#
_symmetry.space_group_name_H-M   'P 1'
#
loop_
_entity.id
_entity.type
_entity.pdbx_description
1 polymer ?
#
loop_
_entity_poly.entity_id
_entity_poly.type
_entity_poly.pdbx_seq_one_letter_code
_entity_poly.pdbx_strand_id
1 'polypeptide(L)'
;MGNYQAIIDFIAGAGEKAGLALRILENISEKDLRDTPASVLADHLDNAPDPAPGSDITLYDRYVLSPRISNELLSPFRSQLKTLPDELITSFISDPASAAAWIDTAIAITKTENHYSVPIIPGAVLRMRTADIRSRNIFFIALCRSAGIPSRLAPGTGRPQYHSAGEWHDVWFTGDTRPSGTSGYVTFVAGSGEIMKQEPEYHVHFTLARVENGRYNTLDYGYGVKISDIPVKIPLDPGIYMLTTGNRDENGNVLASVSFHELKAGEEQQLRIDLRNLPESPMKGEMLNLESSIETFTGENIVLSSLADKGLVMIWVDPGMEPTRHLLNDLPGLKAEFDSWGGDFVFLTDPERTPGQISGETVTGAPENAIFAADPGLKLLQTLSGEKSRVRSLPVVLYCNSGGEVLFSSEGYRIGTGQQILKKIRK
;
A
#
# COMPACT_ATOMS: atom_id res chain seq x y z
N MET A 1 -2.01 -10.83 -20.32
CA MET A 1 -1.66 -10.05 -21.51
C MET A 1 -0.80 -8.89 -21.05
N GLY A 2 0.34 -8.64 -21.69
CA GLY A 2 1.28 -7.60 -21.26
C GLY A 2 2.18 -7.15 -22.41
N ASN A 3 2.92 -6.07 -22.19
CA ASN A 3 3.82 -5.42 -23.16
C ASN A 3 5.16 -6.16 -23.37
N TYR A 4 5.16 -7.49 -23.21
CA TYR A 4 6.37 -8.30 -23.31
C TYR A 4 7.02 -8.20 -24.69
N GLN A 5 6.22 -8.09 -25.76
CA GLN A 5 6.75 -7.94 -27.12
C GLN A 5 7.55 -6.65 -27.27
N ALA A 6 7.08 -5.53 -26.74
CA ALA A 6 7.83 -4.28 -26.81
C ALA A 6 9.13 -4.34 -26.01
N ILE A 7 9.15 -5.06 -24.88
CA ILE A 7 10.39 -5.28 -24.11
C ILE A 7 11.37 -6.17 -24.89
N ILE A 8 10.88 -7.23 -25.53
CA ILE A 8 11.69 -8.08 -26.41
C ILE A 8 12.27 -7.27 -27.58
N ASP A 9 11.42 -6.49 -28.26
CA ASP A 9 11.81 -5.66 -29.41
C ASP A 9 12.85 -4.61 -28.99
N PHE A 10 12.68 -4.00 -27.80
CA PHE A 10 13.65 -3.06 -27.25
C PHE A 10 15.01 -3.72 -26.97
N ILE A 11 15.03 -4.88 -26.31
CA ILE A 11 16.27 -5.61 -26.00
C ILE A 11 16.95 -6.08 -27.30
N ALA A 12 16.19 -6.63 -28.24
CA ALA A 12 16.72 -7.08 -29.53
C ALA A 12 17.26 -5.92 -30.36
N GLY A 13 16.58 -4.76 -30.33
CA GLY A 13 17.00 -3.54 -31.01
C GLY A 13 18.22 -2.86 -30.38
N ALA A 14 18.57 -3.18 -29.12
CA ALA A 14 19.68 -2.55 -28.42
C ALA A 14 21.07 -2.96 -28.97
N GLY A 15 21.19 -4.11 -29.64
CA GLY A 15 22.45 -4.60 -30.21
C GLY A 15 23.58 -4.64 -29.18
N GLU A 16 24.71 -3.98 -29.48
CA GLU A 16 25.87 -3.89 -28.58
C GLU A 16 25.57 -3.17 -27.26
N LYS A 17 24.50 -2.38 -27.20
CA LYS A 17 24.06 -1.67 -25.98
C LYS A 17 23.11 -2.52 -25.10
N ALA A 18 22.97 -3.82 -25.35
CA ALA A 18 22.07 -4.70 -24.58
C ALA A 18 22.28 -4.61 -23.05
N GLY A 19 23.54 -4.48 -22.59
CA GLY A 19 23.84 -4.26 -21.17
C GLY A 19 23.23 -2.96 -20.63
N LEU A 20 23.33 -1.86 -21.38
CA LEU A 20 22.72 -0.57 -21.01
C LEU A 20 21.17 -0.66 -21.03
N ALA A 21 20.60 -1.37 -22.00
CA ALA A 21 19.17 -1.59 -22.10
C ALA A 21 18.61 -2.33 -20.87
N LEU A 22 19.29 -3.38 -20.40
CA LEU A 22 18.90 -4.09 -19.18
C LEU A 22 18.93 -3.16 -17.95
N ARG A 23 19.96 -2.33 -17.82
CA ARG A 23 20.04 -1.35 -16.71
C ARG A 23 18.92 -0.30 -16.75
N ILE A 24 18.44 0.09 -17.95
CA ILE A 24 17.23 0.93 -18.06
C ILE A 24 16.01 0.18 -17.51
N LEU A 25 15.82 -1.08 -17.90
CA LEU A 25 14.67 -1.89 -17.47
C LEU A 25 14.66 -2.17 -15.97
N GLU A 26 15.83 -2.29 -15.34
CA GLU A 26 15.98 -2.43 -13.88
C GLU A 26 15.62 -1.14 -13.11
N ASN A 27 15.58 0.01 -13.78
CA ASN A 27 15.36 1.31 -13.17
C ASN A 27 13.98 1.94 -13.52
N ILE A 28 13.05 1.13 -14.04
CA ILE A 28 11.66 1.53 -14.27
C ILE A 28 10.71 0.67 -13.42
N SER A 29 9.46 1.13 -13.24
CA SER A 29 8.50 0.40 -12.42
C SER A 29 7.97 -0.86 -13.11
N GLU A 30 7.39 -1.79 -12.35
CA GLU A 30 6.67 -2.94 -12.94
C GLU A 30 5.56 -2.52 -13.90
N LYS A 31 4.87 -1.41 -13.59
CA LYS A 31 3.85 -0.83 -14.45
C LYS A 31 4.48 -0.38 -15.77
N ASP A 32 5.65 0.23 -15.73
CA ASP A 32 6.34 0.71 -16.93
C ASP A 32 6.77 -0.43 -17.85
N LEU A 33 7.23 -1.55 -17.29
CA LEU A 33 7.52 -2.76 -18.07
C LEU A 33 6.29 -3.26 -18.85
N ARG A 34 5.09 -3.02 -18.31
CA ARG A 34 3.81 -3.46 -18.89
C ARG A 34 3.16 -2.45 -19.82
N ASP A 35 3.60 -1.19 -19.83
CA ASP A 35 2.89 -0.11 -20.53
C ASP A 35 3.80 0.74 -21.47
N THR A 36 5.12 0.65 -21.36
CA THR A 36 6.04 1.55 -22.08
C THR A 36 6.39 1.02 -23.47
N PRO A 37 6.12 1.78 -24.55
CA PRO A 37 6.50 1.35 -25.91
C PRO A 37 8.02 1.22 -26.09
N ALA A 38 8.44 0.28 -26.95
CA ALA A 38 9.86 0.07 -27.27
C ALA A 38 10.56 1.34 -27.79
N SER A 39 9.85 2.16 -28.56
CA SER A 39 10.37 3.42 -29.09
C SER A 39 10.68 4.47 -28.02
N VAL A 40 9.93 4.47 -26.91
CA VAL A 40 10.20 5.36 -25.77
C VAL A 40 11.46 4.91 -25.05
N LEU A 41 11.63 3.60 -24.83
CA LEU A 41 12.85 3.05 -24.22
C LEU A 41 14.07 3.26 -25.12
N ALA A 42 13.92 3.10 -26.44
CA ALA A 42 14.97 3.35 -27.42
C ALA A 42 15.43 4.82 -27.42
N ASP A 43 14.51 5.79 -27.28
CA ASP A 43 14.88 7.20 -27.11
C ASP A 43 15.84 7.39 -25.94
N HIS A 44 15.57 6.73 -24.82
CA HIS A 44 16.43 6.82 -23.64
C HIS A 44 17.76 6.10 -23.82
N LEU A 45 17.78 4.96 -24.51
CA LEU A 45 18.99 4.19 -24.80
C LEU A 45 19.94 4.93 -25.76
N ASP A 46 19.39 5.60 -26.77
CA ASP A 46 20.18 6.23 -27.81
C ASP A 46 20.61 7.65 -27.47
N ASN A 47 19.89 8.29 -26.54
CA ASN A 47 20.14 9.68 -26.18
C ASN A 47 20.59 9.88 -24.73
N ALA A 48 20.81 8.82 -23.96
CA ALA A 48 21.44 8.92 -22.66
C ALA A 48 22.90 9.44 -22.81
N PRO A 49 23.32 10.43 -22.01
CA PRO A 49 24.72 10.82 -21.91
C PRO A 49 25.57 9.68 -21.37
N ASP A 50 26.79 9.55 -21.86
CA ASP A 50 27.75 8.60 -21.31
C ASP A 50 28.15 8.99 -19.87
N PRO A 51 28.36 8.02 -18.97
CA PRO A 51 28.88 8.30 -17.64
C PRO A 51 30.27 8.94 -17.73
N ALA A 52 30.50 10.00 -16.96
CA ALA A 52 31.82 10.60 -16.85
C ALA A 52 32.83 9.58 -16.29
N PRO A 53 34.10 9.57 -16.73
CA PRO A 53 35.11 8.67 -16.20
C PRO A 53 35.20 8.74 -14.67
N GLY A 54 35.10 7.60 -14.00
CA GLY A 54 35.15 7.51 -12.53
C GLY A 54 33.84 7.86 -11.81
N SER A 55 32.73 8.09 -12.54
CA SER A 55 31.43 8.28 -11.92
C SER A 55 30.95 7.01 -11.20
N ASP A 56 30.25 7.18 -10.09
CA ASP A 56 29.49 6.12 -9.45
C ASP A 56 28.40 5.62 -10.42
N ILE A 57 28.56 4.38 -10.90
CA ILE A 57 27.66 3.75 -11.87
C ILE A 57 26.27 3.54 -11.29
N THR A 58 26.15 3.22 -10.00
CA THR A 58 24.86 3.10 -9.32
C THR A 58 24.12 4.44 -9.23
N LEU A 59 24.86 5.53 -8.97
CA LEU A 59 24.30 6.89 -9.00
C LEU A 59 23.87 7.28 -10.42
N TYR A 60 24.71 6.99 -11.42
CA TYR A 60 24.41 7.22 -12.83
C TYR A 60 23.16 6.44 -13.27
N ASP A 61 23.08 5.14 -13.00
CA ASP A 61 21.97 4.30 -13.46
C ASP A 61 20.63 4.78 -12.88
N ARG A 62 20.63 5.13 -11.59
CA ARG A 62 19.42 5.57 -10.89
C ARG A 62 19.00 7.00 -11.20
N TYR A 63 19.96 7.91 -11.37
CA TYR A 63 19.68 9.35 -11.38
C TYR A 63 20.12 10.09 -12.63
N VAL A 64 20.73 9.41 -13.60
CA VAL A 64 20.99 9.92 -14.95
C VAL A 64 20.32 9.03 -15.98
N LEU A 65 20.63 7.74 -16.03
CA LEU A 65 20.14 6.80 -17.05
C LEU A 65 18.63 6.57 -16.96
N SER A 66 18.11 6.36 -15.75
CA SER A 66 16.70 6.05 -15.51
C SER A 66 15.76 7.07 -16.19
N PRO A 67 14.81 6.60 -17.02
CA PRO A 67 13.84 7.48 -17.65
C PRO A 67 12.71 7.89 -16.70
N ARG A 68 12.51 7.16 -15.60
CA ARG A 68 11.44 7.37 -14.61
C ARG A 68 11.88 8.44 -13.60
N ILE A 69 11.12 9.53 -13.51
CA ILE A 69 11.40 10.67 -12.62
C ILE A 69 10.41 10.71 -11.46
N SER A 70 9.11 10.60 -11.74
CA SER A 70 8.00 10.60 -10.78
C SER A 70 6.89 9.67 -11.28
N ASN A 71 5.61 10.03 -11.16
CA ASN A 71 4.47 9.25 -11.65
C ASN A 71 3.94 9.71 -13.03
N GLU A 72 4.74 10.43 -13.81
CA GLU A 72 4.42 10.85 -15.17
C GLU A 72 4.23 9.67 -16.13
N LEU A 73 3.65 9.93 -17.30
CA LEU A 73 3.75 8.99 -18.41
C LEU A 73 5.19 9.00 -18.93
N LEU A 74 5.84 7.83 -18.98
CA LEU A 74 7.17 7.72 -19.62
C LEU A 74 7.07 8.15 -21.09
N SER A 75 7.99 9.00 -21.51
CA SER A 75 7.93 9.68 -22.80
C SER A 75 9.35 9.93 -23.33
N PRO A 76 9.53 10.04 -24.67
CA PRO A 76 10.85 10.14 -25.30
C PRO A 76 11.39 11.57 -25.16
N PHE A 77 11.71 11.97 -23.93
CA PHE A 77 12.11 13.35 -23.67
C PHE A 77 13.55 13.65 -24.09
N ARG A 78 14.44 12.67 -24.23
CA ARG A 78 15.87 12.98 -24.43
C ARG A 78 16.13 13.53 -25.81
N SER A 79 15.62 12.91 -26.87
CA SER A 79 15.71 13.48 -28.23
C SER A 79 15.03 14.85 -28.33
N GLN A 80 13.94 15.05 -27.60
CA GLN A 80 13.22 16.33 -27.58
C GLN A 80 14.03 17.42 -26.87
N LEU A 81 14.75 17.09 -25.78
CA LEU A 81 15.58 18.04 -25.06
C LEU A 81 16.93 18.30 -25.76
N LYS A 82 17.42 17.35 -26.58
CA LYS A 82 18.59 17.53 -27.45
C LYS A 82 18.43 18.65 -28.49
N THR A 83 17.22 19.16 -28.71
CA THR A 83 17.02 20.30 -29.62
C THR A 83 17.38 21.65 -28.98
N LEU A 84 17.74 21.67 -27.69
CA LEU A 84 18.24 22.88 -27.04
C LEU A 84 19.66 23.22 -27.54
N PRO A 85 20.03 24.52 -27.57
CA PRO A 85 21.38 24.92 -27.97
C PRO A 85 22.47 24.31 -27.10
N ASP A 86 23.59 23.91 -27.71
CA ASP A 86 24.71 23.29 -27.02
C ASP A 86 25.32 24.21 -25.94
N GLU A 87 25.32 25.53 -26.15
CA GLU A 87 25.81 26.47 -25.13
C GLU A 87 24.96 26.42 -23.85
N LEU A 88 23.66 26.22 -24.01
CA LEU A 88 22.73 26.13 -22.88
C LEU A 88 22.96 24.83 -22.11
N ILE A 89 23.11 23.70 -22.80
CA ILE A 89 23.44 22.42 -22.16
C ILE A 89 24.79 22.51 -21.43
N THR A 90 25.78 23.15 -22.04
CA THR A 90 27.11 23.38 -21.43
C THR A 90 27.02 24.23 -20.17
N SER A 91 26.14 25.25 -20.14
CA SER A 91 25.90 26.03 -18.93
C SER A 91 25.28 25.20 -17.81
N PHE A 92 24.36 24.29 -18.13
CA PHE A 92 23.73 23.41 -17.14
C PHE A 92 24.75 22.43 -16.53
N ILE A 93 25.65 21.88 -17.36
CA ILE A 93 26.72 20.99 -16.90
C ILE A 93 27.66 21.73 -15.95
N SER A 94 28.04 22.96 -16.29
CA SER A 94 28.98 23.76 -15.51
C SER A 94 28.36 24.27 -14.20
N ASP A 95 27.09 24.67 -14.25
CA ASP A 95 26.31 25.12 -13.10
C ASP A 95 24.87 24.58 -13.22
N PRO A 96 24.54 23.45 -12.56
CA PRO A 96 23.20 22.88 -12.61
C PRO A 96 22.08 23.82 -12.12
N ALA A 97 22.40 24.80 -11.28
CA ALA A 97 21.41 25.79 -10.83
C ALA A 97 20.98 26.73 -11.97
N SER A 98 21.81 26.93 -12.99
CA SER A 98 21.48 27.73 -14.17
C SER A 98 20.31 27.14 -14.97
N ALA A 99 20.06 25.82 -14.89
CA ALA A 99 18.88 25.19 -15.49
C ALA A 99 17.59 25.68 -14.84
N ALA A 100 17.57 25.89 -13.52
CA ALA A 100 16.42 26.44 -12.82
C ALA A 100 16.18 27.90 -13.20
N ALA A 101 17.25 28.70 -13.27
CA ALA A 101 17.18 30.09 -13.71
C ALA A 101 16.65 30.22 -15.15
N TRP A 102 17.10 29.34 -16.05
CA TRP A 102 16.56 29.30 -17.41
C TRP A 102 15.08 28.94 -17.43
N ILE A 103 14.66 27.91 -16.68
CA ILE A 103 13.25 27.51 -16.57
C ILE A 103 12.38 28.68 -16.08
N ASP A 104 12.82 29.45 -15.07
CA ASP A 104 12.08 30.60 -14.56
C ASP A 104 11.80 31.66 -15.64
N THR A 105 12.69 31.79 -16.62
CA THR A 105 12.50 32.70 -17.75
C THR A 105 11.74 32.07 -18.93
N ALA A 106 11.89 30.76 -19.11
CA ALA A 106 11.45 30.06 -20.31
C ALA A 106 10.08 29.40 -20.15
N ILE A 107 9.63 29.10 -18.93
CA ILE A 107 8.41 28.33 -18.65
C ILE A 107 7.49 29.14 -17.75
N ALA A 108 6.29 29.47 -18.25
CA ALA A 108 5.24 30.09 -17.46
C ALA A 108 4.59 29.08 -16.51
N ILE A 109 4.42 29.45 -15.24
CA ILE A 109 3.74 28.60 -14.26
C ILE A 109 2.24 28.90 -14.20
N THR A 110 1.43 27.87 -14.38
CA THR A 110 -0.02 27.93 -14.27
C THR A 110 -0.54 27.09 -13.09
N LYS A 111 -1.58 27.60 -12.43
CA LYS A 111 -2.26 26.93 -11.30
C LYS A 111 -3.63 26.37 -11.67
N THR A 112 -4.17 26.70 -12.84
CA THR A 112 -5.56 26.44 -13.21
C THR A 112 -5.71 25.57 -14.45
N GLU A 113 -4.77 25.65 -15.39
CA GLU A 113 -4.91 24.98 -16.69
C GLU A 113 -4.74 23.45 -16.60
N ASN A 114 -3.99 22.95 -15.61
CA ASN A 114 -3.89 21.51 -15.35
C ASN A 114 -4.85 21.06 -14.23
N HIS A 115 -6.15 21.07 -14.53
CA HIS A 115 -7.20 20.76 -13.55
C HIS A 115 -6.98 19.41 -12.84
N TYR A 116 -6.58 18.38 -13.57
CA TYR A 116 -6.36 17.04 -13.02
C TYR A 116 -5.01 16.85 -12.34
N SER A 117 -4.10 17.85 -12.42
CA SER A 117 -2.73 17.77 -11.87
C SER A 117 -1.95 16.53 -12.35
N VAL A 118 -2.27 16.05 -13.57
CA VAL A 118 -1.55 14.94 -14.20
C VAL A 118 -0.23 15.50 -14.74
N PRO A 119 0.93 14.94 -14.38
CA PRO A 119 2.21 15.47 -14.85
C PRO A 119 2.28 15.61 -16.37
N ILE A 120 2.64 16.80 -16.82
CA ILE A 120 2.88 17.09 -18.23
C ILE A 120 4.25 16.51 -18.60
N ILE A 121 4.31 15.76 -19.70
CA ILE A 121 5.56 15.15 -20.16
C ILE A 121 6.63 16.22 -20.50
N PRO A 122 7.93 15.98 -20.22
CA PRO A 122 8.95 17.02 -20.31
C PRO A 122 9.04 17.74 -21.67
N GLY A 123 8.96 17.01 -22.79
CA GLY A 123 9.02 17.68 -24.09
C GLY A 123 7.77 18.48 -24.44
N ALA A 124 6.60 18.17 -23.84
CA ALA A 124 5.44 19.05 -23.97
C ALA A 124 5.64 20.35 -23.18
N VAL A 125 6.23 20.29 -21.98
CA VAL A 125 6.64 21.49 -21.24
C VAL A 125 7.59 22.36 -22.08
N LEU A 126 8.60 21.75 -22.72
CA LEU A 126 9.51 22.47 -23.61
C LEU A 126 8.79 23.15 -24.79
N ARG A 127 7.86 22.46 -25.45
CA ARG A 127 7.14 23.00 -26.62
C ARG A 127 6.13 24.08 -26.24
N MET A 128 5.35 23.84 -25.19
CA MET A 128 4.25 24.70 -24.78
C MET A 128 4.73 25.89 -23.94
N ARG A 129 5.93 25.81 -23.35
CA ARG A 129 6.50 26.86 -22.49
C ARG A 129 5.60 27.20 -21.30
N THR A 130 4.82 26.23 -20.84
CA THR A 130 3.93 26.35 -19.69
C THR A 130 3.84 25.03 -18.94
N ALA A 131 3.72 25.10 -17.62
CA ALA A 131 3.62 23.94 -16.73
C ALA A 131 2.98 24.31 -15.39
N ASP A 132 2.44 23.32 -14.68
CA ASP A 132 2.27 23.45 -13.23
C ASP A 132 3.60 23.22 -12.49
N ILE A 133 3.61 23.45 -11.19
CA ILE A 133 4.81 23.32 -10.34
C ILE A 133 5.38 21.90 -10.39
N ARG A 134 4.54 20.87 -10.36
CA ARG A 134 4.98 19.47 -10.36
C ARG A 134 5.65 19.10 -11.69
N SER A 135 5.06 19.52 -12.79
CA SER A 135 5.54 19.27 -14.14
C SER A 135 6.82 20.08 -14.44
N ARG A 136 6.93 21.32 -13.93
CA ARG A 136 8.18 22.10 -13.92
C ARG A 136 9.30 21.34 -13.21
N ASN A 137 9.01 20.80 -12.04
CA ASN A 137 9.97 20.06 -11.24
C ASN A 137 10.44 18.79 -11.98
N ILE A 138 9.53 18.02 -12.58
CA ILE A 138 9.88 16.86 -13.42
C ILE A 138 10.70 17.28 -14.65
N PHE A 139 10.32 18.39 -15.29
CA PHE A 139 11.04 18.94 -16.44
C PHE A 139 12.48 19.34 -16.09
N PHE A 140 12.70 19.96 -14.93
CA PHE A 140 14.06 20.26 -14.45
C PHE A 140 14.91 19.00 -14.32
N ILE A 141 14.38 17.93 -13.72
CA ILE A 141 15.10 16.64 -13.63
C ILE A 141 15.39 16.08 -15.02
N ALA A 142 14.42 16.13 -15.95
CA ALA A 142 14.62 15.65 -17.32
C ALA A 142 15.74 16.42 -18.05
N LEU A 143 15.85 17.75 -17.87
CA LEU A 143 16.95 18.55 -18.40
C LEU A 143 18.28 18.13 -17.81
N CYS A 144 18.38 18.08 -16.48
CA CYS A 144 19.61 17.70 -15.79
C CYS A 144 20.08 16.29 -16.20
N ARG A 145 19.18 15.31 -16.22
CA ARG A 145 19.49 13.93 -16.69
C ARG A 145 19.89 13.87 -18.15
N SER A 146 19.35 14.74 -19.00
CA SER A 146 19.74 14.83 -20.42
C SER A 146 21.07 15.52 -20.62
N ALA A 147 21.50 16.35 -19.66
CA ALA A 147 22.83 16.96 -19.61
C ALA A 147 23.87 16.08 -18.87
N GLY A 148 23.48 14.90 -18.35
CA GLY A 148 24.38 13.98 -17.64
C GLY A 148 24.54 14.26 -16.14
N ILE A 149 23.70 15.14 -15.59
CA ILE A 149 23.74 15.57 -14.19
C ILE A 149 22.80 14.68 -13.36
N PRO A 150 23.32 13.94 -12.36
CA PRO A 150 22.47 13.12 -11.51
C PRO A 150 21.48 14.00 -10.76
N SER A 151 20.19 13.69 -10.91
CA SER A 151 19.11 14.53 -10.39
C SER A 151 17.89 13.70 -10.00
N ARG A 152 17.16 14.17 -8.99
CA ARG A 152 15.96 13.52 -8.45
C ARG A 152 14.97 14.53 -7.87
N LEU A 153 13.73 14.09 -7.67
CA LEU A 153 12.87 14.72 -6.68
C LEU A 153 13.29 14.21 -5.29
N ALA A 154 13.51 15.11 -4.34
CA ALA A 154 13.91 14.80 -2.99
C ALA A 154 12.89 13.86 -2.34
N PRO A 155 13.32 12.72 -1.76
CA PRO A 155 12.45 11.89 -0.95
C PRO A 155 11.77 12.72 0.14
N GLY A 156 10.50 12.44 0.40
CA GLY A 156 9.69 13.22 1.32
C GLY A 156 9.10 14.48 0.68
N THR A 157 9.93 15.47 0.35
CA THR A 157 9.43 16.81 -0.02
C THR A 157 9.11 17.00 -1.50
N GLY A 158 9.62 16.14 -2.38
CA GLY A 158 9.43 16.27 -3.83
C GLY A 158 10.12 17.50 -4.45
N ARG A 159 10.96 18.23 -3.69
CA ARG A 159 11.77 19.34 -4.19
C ARG A 159 12.79 18.83 -5.20
N PRO A 160 13.01 19.49 -6.35
CA PRO A 160 14.04 19.05 -7.27
C PRO A 160 15.43 19.19 -6.64
N GLN A 161 16.27 18.19 -6.88
CA GLN A 161 17.64 18.15 -6.43
C GLN A 161 18.56 17.74 -7.58
N TYR A 162 19.77 18.28 -7.58
CA TYR A 162 20.88 17.78 -8.38
C TYR A 162 22.02 17.35 -7.47
N HIS A 163 22.84 16.41 -7.93
CA HIS A 163 24.00 15.94 -7.21
C HIS A 163 25.26 16.61 -7.77
N SER A 164 26.03 17.25 -6.91
CA SER A 164 27.31 17.87 -7.26
C SER A 164 28.26 17.81 -6.07
N ALA A 165 29.54 17.57 -6.36
CA ALA A 165 30.59 17.46 -5.35
C ALA A 165 30.31 16.46 -4.21
N GLY A 166 29.60 15.36 -4.49
CA GLY A 166 29.28 14.33 -3.50
C GLY A 166 28.03 14.60 -2.65
N GLU A 167 27.32 15.70 -2.92
CA GLU A 167 26.15 16.11 -2.12
C GLU A 167 24.93 16.40 -3.00
N TRP A 168 23.75 16.26 -2.41
CA TRP A 168 22.48 16.64 -3.02
C TRP A 168 22.16 18.10 -2.69
N HIS A 169 21.91 18.89 -3.72
CA HIS A 169 21.59 20.31 -3.62
C HIS A 169 20.13 20.55 -3.99
N ASP A 170 19.36 21.16 -3.08
CA ASP A 170 17.98 21.58 -3.34
C ASP A 170 17.93 22.72 -4.36
N VAL A 171 16.92 22.66 -5.22
CA VAL A 171 16.64 23.67 -6.23
C VAL A 171 15.45 24.52 -5.80
N TRP A 172 15.63 25.83 -5.89
CA TRP A 172 14.65 26.84 -5.51
C TRP A 172 14.36 27.72 -6.72
N PHE A 173 13.13 27.69 -7.20
CA PHE A 173 12.67 28.56 -8.27
C PHE A 173 12.21 29.91 -7.74
N THR A 174 12.02 30.86 -8.64
CA THR A 174 11.52 32.19 -8.30
C THR A 174 10.17 32.10 -7.58
N GLY A 175 10.10 32.68 -6.39
CA GLY A 175 8.91 32.68 -5.53
C GLY A 175 8.83 31.50 -4.56
N ASP A 176 9.74 30.53 -4.63
CA ASP A 176 9.82 29.47 -3.63
C ASP A 176 10.39 30.02 -2.31
N THR A 177 9.78 29.63 -1.18
CA THR A 177 10.26 30.01 0.15
C THR A 177 11.44 29.12 0.55
N ARG A 178 12.62 29.72 0.70
CA ARG A 178 13.79 29.02 1.25
C ARG A 178 13.68 28.94 2.77
N PRO A 179 13.74 27.74 3.37
CA PRO A 179 13.84 27.57 4.81
C PRO A 179 15.05 28.34 5.33
N SER A 180 14.85 29.11 6.39
CA SER A 180 15.95 29.77 7.08
C SER A 180 16.59 28.80 8.07
N GLY A 181 17.91 28.64 7.97
CA GLY A 181 18.71 27.87 8.93
C GLY A 181 18.99 26.43 8.53
N THR A 182 19.71 25.75 9.41
CA THR A 182 20.10 24.34 9.26
C THR A 182 18.88 23.43 9.36
N SER A 183 18.82 22.38 8.54
CA SER A 183 17.80 21.32 8.67
C SER A 183 17.79 20.74 10.08
N GLY A 184 16.60 20.36 10.56
CA GLY A 184 16.46 19.36 11.61
C GLY A 184 16.53 17.96 11.02
N TYR A 185 16.57 16.94 11.87
CA TYR A 185 16.69 15.55 11.45
C TYR A 185 15.67 14.67 12.15
N VAL A 186 15.02 13.82 11.37
CA VAL A 186 14.07 12.83 11.88
C VAL A 186 14.59 11.42 11.64
N THR A 187 14.37 10.55 12.62
CA THR A 187 14.55 9.11 12.52
C THR A 187 13.26 8.41 12.90
N PHE A 188 12.76 7.51 12.05
CA PHE A 188 11.63 6.65 12.41
C PHE A 188 12.10 5.45 13.21
N VAL A 189 11.37 5.11 14.29
CA VAL A 189 11.68 3.96 15.13
C VAL A 189 10.41 3.13 15.28
N ALA A 190 10.49 1.84 14.98
CA ALA A 190 9.37 0.93 15.22
C ALA A 190 9.05 0.85 16.72
N GLY A 191 7.78 0.86 17.07
CA GLY A 191 7.30 0.52 18.41
C GLY A 191 7.64 -0.92 18.83
N SER A 192 7.10 -1.33 19.97
CA SER A 192 7.33 -2.66 20.57
C SER A 192 6.02 -3.43 20.75
N GLY A 193 6.08 -4.76 20.63
CA GLY A 193 4.94 -5.67 20.89
C GLY A 193 4.67 -6.65 19.75
N GLU A 194 3.73 -7.58 19.94
CA GLU A 194 3.35 -8.60 18.95
C GLU A 194 2.94 -8.01 17.60
N ILE A 195 2.22 -6.89 17.62
CA ILE A 195 1.77 -6.16 16.43
C ILE A 195 2.94 -5.59 15.59
N MET A 196 4.10 -5.41 16.22
CA MET A 196 5.31 -4.86 15.61
C MET A 196 6.28 -5.96 15.13
N LYS A 197 5.87 -7.23 15.16
CA LYS A 197 6.63 -8.34 14.54
C LYS A 197 6.76 -8.17 13.03
N GLN A 198 5.81 -7.48 12.41
CA GLN A 198 5.93 -6.96 11.06
C GLN A 198 6.39 -5.52 11.13
N GLU A 199 7.41 -5.19 10.35
CA GLU A 199 7.94 -3.84 10.30
C GLU A 199 6.91 -2.89 9.66
N PRO A 200 6.62 -1.73 10.26
CA PRO A 200 5.71 -0.76 9.68
C PRO A 200 6.18 -0.26 8.32
N GLU A 201 5.21 0.05 7.48
CA GLU A 201 5.40 0.45 6.08
C GLU A 201 4.76 1.82 5.83
N TYR A 202 5.45 2.67 5.08
CA TYR A 202 4.99 4.03 4.78
C TYR A 202 3.76 4.00 3.85
N HIS A 203 2.80 4.90 4.07
CA HIS A 203 1.44 4.93 3.45
C HIS A 203 0.53 3.72 3.75
N VAL A 204 1.06 2.64 4.32
CA VAL A 204 0.27 1.48 4.78
C VAL A 204 -0.06 1.64 6.26
N HIS A 205 0.96 1.86 7.07
CA HIS A 205 0.90 1.88 8.53
C HIS A 205 1.15 3.27 9.11
N PHE A 206 1.94 4.12 8.44
CA PHE A 206 2.21 5.47 8.92
C PHE A 206 2.54 6.47 7.80
N THR A 207 2.33 7.75 8.08
CA THR A 207 2.76 8.88 7.26
C THR A 207 3.17 10.06 8.14
N LEU A 208 4.04 10.93 7.60
CA LEU A 208 4.47 12.17 8.25
C LEU A 208 4.10 13.33 7.32
N ALA A 209 3.35 14.30 7.82
CA ALA A 209 2.98 15.49 7.05
C ALA A 209 3.58 16.75 7.67
N ARG A 210 4.11 17.66 6.86
CA ARG A 210 4.50 19.00 7.31
C ARG A 210 3.27 19.90 7.30
N VAL A 211 3.14 20.74 8.33
CA VAL A 211 2.11 21.77 8.40
C VAL A 211 2.65 23.04 7.76
N GLU A 212 2.05 23.46 6.65
CA GLU A 212 2.42 24.68 5.94
C GLU A 212 1.16 25.44 5.52
N ASN A 213 1.09 26.74 5.86
CA ASN A 213 -0.04 27.61 5.52
C ASN A 213 -1.42 27.01 5.90
N GLY A 214 -1.49 26.36 7.06
CA GLY A 214 -2.72 25.72 7.57
C GLY A 214 -3.12 24.43 6.83
N ARG A 215 -2.24 23.87 5.99
CA ARG A 215 -2.46 22.61 5.26
C ARG A 215 -1.45 21.56 5.69
N TYR A 216 -1.86 20.30 5.61
CA TYR A 216 -1.01 19.14 5.86
C TYR A 216 -0.46 18.61 4.53
N ASN A 217 0.84 18.82 4.31
CA ASN A 217 1.55 18.32 3.13
C ASN A 217 2.25 17.02 3.53
N THR A 218 1.66 15.89 3.14
CA THR A 218 2.24 14.56 3.41
C THR A 218 3.57 14.42 2.68
N LEU A 219 4.61 14.09 3.42
CA LEU A 219 5.91 13.74 2.86
C LEU A 219 5.79 12.37 2.17
N ASP A 220 6.48 12.15 1.07
CA ASP A 220 6.40 10.89 0.33
C ASP A 220 7.74 10.14 0.31
N TYR A 221 7.85 9.07 1.09
CA TYR A 221 9.00 8.16 1.07
C TYR A 221 8.73 6.88 0.26
N GLY A 222 7.60 6.82 -0.45
CA GLY A 222 7.18 5.65 -1.23
C GLY A 222 6.17 4.77 -0.50
N TYR A 223 5.26 4.16 -1.26
CA TYR A 223 4.25 3.26 -0.73
C TYR A 223 4.86 1.90 -0.36
N GLY A 224 4.55 1.38 0.84
CA GLY A 224 5.00 0.05 1.27
C GLY A 224 6.46 0.01 1.72
N VAL A 225 7.15 1.16 1.77
CA VAL A 225 8.56 1.23 2.16
C VAL A 225 8.67 1.02 3.67
N LYS A 226 9.47 0.03 4.08
CA LYS A 226 9.69 -0.30 5.49
C LYS A 226 10.58 0.74 6.17
N ILE A 227 10.47 0.88 7.49
CA ILE A 227 11.31 1.79 8.27
C ILE A 227 12.82 1.56 8.00
N SER A 228 13.24 0.30 7.91
CA SER A 228 14.63 -0.12 7.63
C SER A 228 15.14 0.29 6.24
N ASP A 229 14.25 0.51 5.28
CA ASP A 229 14.57 0.95 3.92
C ASP A 229 14.57 2.49 3.78
N ILE A 230 14.05 3.22 4.79
CA ILE A 230 14.09 4.68 4.84
C ILE A 230 15.45 5.13 5.41
N PRO A 231 16.07 6.20 4.88
CA PRO A 231 17.30 6.74 5.45
C PRO A 231 17.17 7.00 6.96
N VAL A 232 18.13 6.51 7.74
CA VAL A 232 18.13 6.63 9.20
C VAL A 232 18.06 8.08 9.65
N LYS A 233 18.74 8.98 8.95
CA LYS A 233 18.81 10.41 9.27
C LYS A 233 18.20 11.21 8.12
N ILE A 234 16.97 11.65 8.30
CA ILE A 234 16.20 12.37 7.28
C ILE A 234 16.30 13.87 7.54
N PRO A 235 16.95 14.65 6.66
CA PRO A 235 16.97 16.11 6.78
C PRO A 235 15.59 16.67 6.45
N LEU A 236 15.04 17.46 7.37
CA LEU A 236 13.76 18.14 7.22
C LEU A 236 13.88 19.60 7.61
N ASP A 237 13.08 20.44 6.98
CA ASP A 237 13.04 21.86 7.32
C ASP A 237 12.44 22.03 8.73
N PRO A 238 12.91 23.00 9.53
CA PRO A 238 12.26 23.32 10.80
C PRO A 238 10.77 23.65 10.62
N GLY A 239 9.95 23.23 11.58
CA GLY A 239 8.50 23.43 11.54
C GLY A 239 7.69 22.39 12.29
N ILE A 240 6.39 22.40 12.07
CA ILE A 240 5.45 21.50 12.74
C ILE A 240 5.13 20.33 11.79
N TYR A 241 5.17 19.13 12.34
CA TYR A 241 4.88 17.88 11.65
C TYR A 241 3.76 17.11 12.35
N MET A 242 2.94 16.44 11.56
CA MET A 242 1.87 15.56 12.00
C MET A 242 2.21 14.12 11.60
N LEU A 243 2.47 13.28 12.60
CA LEU A 243 2.64 11.85 12.42
C LEU A 243 1.28 11.17 12.55
N THR A 244 0.88 10.43 11.52
CA THR A 244 -0.32 9.58 11.54
C THR A 244 0.12 8.13 11.51
N THR A 245 -0.40 7.31 12.43
CA THR A 245 -0.28 5.85 12.37
C THR A 245 -1.66 5.22 12.23
N GLY A 246 -1.74 4.06 11.60
CA GLY A 246 -2.98 3.36 11.33
C GLY A 246 -2.78 1.86 11.31
N ASN A 247 -3.67 1.14 12.00
CA ASN A 247 -3.74 -0.31 11.92
C ASN A 247 -5.10 -0.72 11.35
N ARG A 248 -5.07 -1.34 10.17
CA ARG A 248 -6.27 -1.74 9.44
C ARG A 248 -6.70 -3.14 9.87
N ASP A 249 -7.93 -3.30 10.31
CA ASP A 249 -8.52 -4.61 10.53
C ASP A 249 -8.89 -5.29 9.21
N GLU A 250 -9.26 -6.57 9.29
CA GLU A 250 -9.65 -7.36 8.12
C GLU A 250 -10.98 -6.86 7.49
N ASN A 251 -11.71 -5.96 8.16
CA ASN A 251 -12.94 -5.34 7.69
C ASN A 251 -12.69 -4.00 6.96
N GLY A 252 -11.44 -3.53 6.93
CA GLY A 252 -11.08 -2.23 6.38
C GLY A 252 -11.25 -1.06 7.34
N ASN A 253 -11.68 -1.28 8.59
CA ASN A 253 -11.64 -0.24 9.62
C ASN A 253 -10.19 0.05 9.99
N VAL A 254 -9.86 1.32 10.24
CA VAL A 254 -8.49 1.71 10.61
C VAL A 254 -8.49 2.34 11.99
N LEU A 255 -7.82 1.70 12.94
CA LEU A 255 -7.51 2.32 14.22
C LEU A 255 -6.32 3.25 14.05
N ALA A 256 -6.62 4.55 13.98
CA ALA A 256 -5.61 5.59 13.78
C ALA A 256 -5.20 6.28 15.09
N SER A 257 -3.96 6.78 15.09
CA SER A 257 -3.42 7.75 16.06
C SER A 257 -2.80 8.91 15.30
N VAL A 258 -2.95 10.12 15.84
CA VAL A 258 -2.31 11.34 15.31
C VAL A 258 -1.52 12.00 16.42
N SER A 259 -0.30 12.43 16.11
CA SER A 259 0.56 13.18 17.03
C SER A 259 1.26 14.32 16.30
N PHE A 260 1.56 15.39 17.03
CA PHE A 260 2.18 16.60 16.49
C PHE A 260 3.56 16.80 17.11
N HIS A 261 4.51 17.17 16.27
CA HIS A 261 5.93 17.29 16.60
C HIS A 261 6.47 18.61 16.05
N GLU A 262 7.11 19.41 16.89
CA GLU A 262 7.83 20.61 16.46
C GLU A 262 9.31 20.26 16.30
N LEU A 263 9.85 20.45 15.09
CA LEU A 263 11.25 20.20 14.76
C LEU A 263 11.99 21.54 14.65
N LYS A 264 13.06 21.72 15.43
CA LYS A 264 13.90 22.92 15.41
C LYS A 264 15.14 22.74 14.52
N ALA A 265 15.78 23.86 14.18
CA ALA A 265 17.01 23.85 13.40
C ALA A 265 18.13 23.08 14.11
N GLY A 266 18.74 22.13 13.42
CA GLY A 266 19.81 21.27 13.95
C GLY A 266 19.37 20.25 15.00
N GLU A 267 18.09 20.18 15.35
CA GLU A 267 17.55 19.19 16.28
C GLU A 267 17.50 17.81 15.63
N GLU A 268 17.80 16.76 16.41
CA GLU A 268 17.53 15.38 16.01
C GLU A 268 16.37 14.84 16.83
N GLN A 269 15.33 14.34 16.14
CA GLN A 269 14.12 13.85 16.77
C GLN A 269 13.80 12.43 16.31
N GLN A 270 13.53 11.55 17.26
CA GLN A 270 13.04 10.21 16.99
C GLN A 270 11.51 10.19 16.99
N LEU A 271 10.93 9.72 15.90
CA LEU A 271 9.49 9.54 15.76
C LEU A 271 9.15 8.06 15.88
N ARG A 272 8.51 7.71 16.99
CA ARG A 272 8.13 6.33 17.28
C ARG A 272 6.83 5.97 16.56
N ILE A 273 6.85 4.85 15.84
CA ILE A 273 5.70 4.31 15.11
C ILE A 273 5.04 3.23 15.96
N ASP A 274 4.02 3.62 16.73
CA ASP A 274 3.21 2.69 17.51
C ASP A 274 1.86 2.46 16.80
N LEU A 275 1.53 1.18 16.57
CA LEU A 275 0.26 0.75 16.01
C LEU A 275 -0.71 0.37 17.13
N ARG A 276 -1.96 0.83 17.02
CA ARG A 276 -3.01 0.46 17.97
C ARG A 276 -3.36 -1.00 17.80
N ASN A 277 -3.50 -1.73 18.92
CA ASN A 277 -4.04 -3.07 18.89
C ASN A 277 -5.45 -3.05 18.31
N LEU A 278 -5.72 -3.93 17.35
CA LEU A 278 -7.08 -4.18 16.90
C LEU A 278 -7.88 -4.73 18.09
N PRO A 279 -9.15 -4.33 18.26
CA PRO A 279 -10.00 -4.94 19.26
C PRO A 279 -10.04 -6.46 19.04
N GLU A 280 -9.79 -7.23 20.09
CA GLU A 280 -9.97 -8.68 20.01
C GLU A 280 -11.45 -9.01 19.79
N SER A 281 -11.70 -10.09 19.05
CA SER A 281 -13.06 -10.57 18.88
C SER A 281 -13.59 -11.06 20.23
N PRO A 282 -14.82 -10.70 20.62
CA PRO A 282 -15.28 -10.77 22.01
C PRO A 282 -15.29 -12.16 22.64
N MET A 283 -15.21 -13.25 21.87
CA MET A 283 -15.22 -14.63 22.40
C MET A 283 -13.88 -15.35 22.25
N LYS A 284 -12.86 -14.72 21.67
CA LYS A 284 -11.57 -15.39 21.46
C LYS A 284 -10.92 -15.73 22.81
N GLY A 285 -10.51 -16.98 22.99
CA GLY A 285 -9.94 -17.51 24.24
C GLY A 285 -10.95 -17.96 25.27
N GLU A 286 -12.26 -17.81 25.01
CA GLU A 286 -13.30 -18.41 25.86
C GLU A 286 -13.38 -19.93 25.64
N MET A 287 -13.86 -20.64 26.67
CA MET A 287 -14.05 -22.08 26.62
C MET A 287 -15.53 -22.40 26.39
N LEU A 288 -15.85 -22.98 25.24
CA LEU A 288 -17.21 -23.42 24.93
C LEU A 288 -17.58 -24.65 25.76
N ASN A 289 -18.80 -24.66 26.29
CA ASN A 289 -19.34 -25.86 26.91
C ASN A 289 -19.78 -26.87 25.84
N LEU A 290 -18.87 -27.78 25.49
CA LEU A 290 -19.09 -28.83 24.50
C LEU A 290 -20.08 -29.93 24.96
N GLU A 291 -20.51 -29.95 26.22
CA GLU A 291 -21.59 -30.83 26.68
C GLU A 291 -22.98 -30.34 26.25
N SER A 292 -23.07 -29.12 25.70
CA SER A 292 -24.30 -28.61 25.11
C SER A 292 -24.73 -29.49 23.92
N SER A 293 -26.04 -29.55 23.68
CA SER A 293 -26.62 -30.34 22.60
C SER A 293 -27.40 -29.47 21.62
N ILE A 294 -27.49 -29.93 20.37
CA ILE A 294 -28.20 -29.28 19.28
C ILE A 294 -29.22 -30.26 18.68
N GLU A 295 -30.38 -29.73 18.31
CA GLU A 295 -31.39 -30.48 17.58
C GLU A 295 -31.28 -30.14 16.09
N THR A 296 -30.95 -31.16 15.30
CA THR A 296 -30.88 -31.05 13.84
C THR A 296 -32.28 -30.90 13.22
N PHE A 297 -32.36 -30.39 12.00
CA PHE A 297 -33.65 -30.31 11.29
C PHE A 297 -34.27 -31.68 10.95
N THR A 298 -33.49 -32.75 11.04
CA THR A 298 -33.95 -34.15 10.89
C THR A 298 -34.48 -34.74 12.20
N GLY A 299 -34.40 -34.00 13.32
CA GLY A 299 -34.87 -34.42 14.64
C GLY A 299 -33.85 -35.23 15.45
N GLU A 300 -32.61 -35.33 14.98
CA GLU A 300 -31.51 -35.94 15.73
C GLU A 300 -30.94 -34.93 16.75
N ASN A 301 -30.72 -35.39 17.98
CA ASN A 301 -30.08 -34.60 19.03
C ASN A 301 -28.59 -34.97 19.15
N ILE A 302 -27.70 -34.02 18.90
CA ILE A 302 -26.25 -34.22 18.82
C ILE A 302 -25.56 -33.40 19.92
N VAL A 303 -24.61 -34.02 20.64
CA VAL A 303 -23.78 -33.32 21.64
C VAL A 303 -22.56 -32.72 20.95
N LEU A 304 -22.24 -31.44 21.20
CA LEU A 304 -21.16 -30.73 20.50
C LEU A 304 -19.78 -31.38 20.66
N SER A 305 -19.52 -32.05 21.78
CA SER A 305 -18.26 -32.78 22.02
C SER A 305 -18.02 -33.91 21.01
N SER A 306 -19.07 -34.47 20.41
CA SER A 306 -18.94 -35.49 19.36
C SER A 306 -18.46 -34.93 18.01
N LEU A 307 -18.55 -33.60 17.82
CA LEU A 307 -18.20 -32.89 16.59
C LEU A 307 -16.86 -32.14 16.70
N ALA A 308 -16.32 -32.00 17.90
CA ALA A 308 -15.17 -31.13 18.14
C ALA A 308 -13.80 -31.81 17.94
N ASP A 309 -13.72 -33.10 17.60
CA ASP A 309 -12.47 -33.89 17.60
C ASP A 309 -11.32 -33.22 16.82
N LYS A 310 -11.62 -32.67 15.64
CA LYS A 310 -10.65 -31.91 14.81
C LYS A 310 -10.79 -30.39 14.93
N GLY A 311 -11.71 -29.93 15.78
CA GLY A 311 -12.20 -28.56 15.86
C GLY A 311 -13.60 -28.43 15.25
N LEU A 312 -14.34 -27.43 15.71
CA LEU A 312 -15.74 -27.22 15.36
C LEU A 312 -15.96 -25.77 14.93
N VAL A 313 -16.63 -25.58 13.80
CA VAL A 313 -17.09 -24.27 13.32
C VAL A 313 -18.60 -24.19 13.47
N MET A 314 -19.09 -23.24 14.26
CA MET A 314 -20.52 -22.95 14.40
C MET A 314 -20.86 -21.64 13.74
N ILE A 315 -21.94 -21.62 12.97
CA ILE A 315 -22.37 -20.46 12.20
C ILE A 315 -23.86 -20.25 12.40
N TRP A 316 -24.22 -19.22 13.16
CA TRP A 316 -25.60 -18.74 13.23
C TRP A 316 -25.88 -17.85 12.04
N VAL A 317 -26.88 -18.21 11.24
CA VAL A 317 -27.22 -17.54 9.98
C VAL A 317 -28.65 -17.02 9.99
N ASP A 318 -28.87 -15.94 9.24
CA ASP A 318 -30.19 -15.50 8.80
C ASP A 318 -30.13 -15.36 7.27
N PRO A 319 -30.56 -16.38 6.50
CA PRO A 319 -30.46 -16.40 5.03
C PRO A 319 -31.15 -15.21 4.34
N GLY A 320 -32.09 -14.54 5.02
CA GLY A 320 -32.75 -13.34 4.54
C GLY A 320 -31.85 -12.10 4.56
N MET A 321 -30.79 -12.11 5.38
CA MET A 321 -29.91 -10.98 5.62
C MET A 321 -28.69 -10.96 4.69
N GLU A 322 -28.39 -9.79 4.13
CA GLU A 322 -27.24 -9.59 3.23
C GLU A 322 -25.89 -10.01 3.84
N PRO A 323 -25.55 -9.67 5.12
CA PRO A 323 -24.34 -10.17 5.79
C PRO A 323 -24.16 -11.69 5.73
N THR A 324 -25.25 -12.44 5.96
CA THR A 324 -25.22 -13.90 5.90
C THR A 324 -25.00 -14.38 4.47
N ARG A 325 -25.67 -13.78 3.48
CA ARG A 325 -25.52 -14.18 2.07
C ARG A 325 -24.07 -14.04 1.59
N HIS A 326 -23.37 -12.98 1.99
CA HIS A 326 -21.94 -12.83 1.69
C HIS A 326 -21.08 -13.94 2.30
N LEU A 327 -21.29 -14.25 3.58
CA LEU A 327 -20.59 -15.38 4.23
C LEU A 327 -20.84 -16.70 3.50
N LEU A 328 -22.09 -17.01 3.16
CA LEU A 328 -22.44 -18.27 2.49
C LEU A 328 -21.87 -18.33 1.07
N ASN A 329 -21.83 -17.21 0.35
CA ASN A 329 -21.26 -17.13 -1.00
C ASN A 329 -19.73 -17.29 -1.03
N ASP A 330 -19.03 -17.09 0.08
CA ASP A 330 -17.59 -17.32 0.19
C ASP A 330 -17.24 -18.82 0.31
N LEU A 331 -18.15 -19.64 0.83
CA LEU A 331 -17.89 -21.06 1.14
C LEU A 331 -17.56 -21.94 -0.08
N PRO A 332 -18.23 -21.84 -1.24
CA PRO A 332 -17.92 -22.66 -2.42
C PRO A 332 -16.45 -22.62 -2.82
N GLY A 333 -15.81 -21.45 -2.74
CA GLY A 333 -14.40 -21.29 -3.10
C GLY A 333 -13.42 -21.93 -2.10
N LEU A 334 -13.91 -22.29 -0.91
CA LEU A 334 -13.10 -22.82 0.20
C LEU A 334 -13.45 -24.27 0.55
N LYS A 335 -14.50 -24.82 -0.06
CA LYS A 335 -15.02 -26.17 0.24
C LYS A 335 -13.93 -27.24 0.26
N ALA A 336 -13.12 -27.34 -0.80
CA ALA A 336 -12.08 -28.37 -0.90
C ALA A 336 -11.06 -28.30 0.25
N GLU A 337 -10.79 -27.11 0.75
CA GLU A 337 -9.86 -26.91 1.87
C GLU A 337 -10.47 -27.33 3.20
N PHE A 338 -11.74 -26.97 3.44
CA PHE A 338 -12.46 -27.39 4.63
C PHE A 338 -12.69 -28.89 4.66
N ASP A 339 -13.01 -29.50 3.52
CA ASP A 339 -13.16 -30.95 3.37
C ASP A 339 -11.83 -31.66 3.67
N SER A 340 -10.71 -31.12 3.20
CA SER A 340 -9.37 -31.67 3.50
C SER A 340 -8.98 -31.55 4.98
N TRP A 341 -9.44 -30.52 5.69
CA TRP A 341 -9.23 -30.39 7.13
C TRP A 341 -10.07 -31.43 7.90
N GLY A 342 -11.32 -31.61 7.47
CA GLY A 342 -12.22 -32.67 7.94
C GLY A 342 -12.82 -32.43 9.33
N GLY A 343 -12.80 -31.21 9.85
CA GLY A 343 -13.57 -30.83 11.04
C GLY A 343 -15.03 -30.47 10.69
N ASP A 344 -15.86 -30.39 11.73
CA ASP A 344 -17.31 -30.25 11.56
C ASP A 344 -17.75 -28.79 11.47
N PHE A 345 -18.79 -28.57 10.66
CA PHE A 345 -19.49 -27.29 10.52
C PHE A 345 -20.93 -27.45 10.98
N VAL A 346 -21.37 -26.62 11.92
CA VAL A 346 -22.77 -26.57 12.36
C VAL A 346 -23.36 -25.23 11.93
N PHE A 347 -24.32 -25.27 11.02
CA PHE A 347 -25.12 -24.12 10.64
C PHE A 347 -26.41 -24.10 11.47
N LEU A 348 -26.63 -22.98 12.17
CA LEU A 348 -27.77 -22.79 13.05
C LEU A 348 -28.66 -21.65 12.57
N THR A 349 -29.97 -21.84 12.63
CA THR A 349 -30.94 -20.75 12.51
C THR A 349 -31.89 -20.72 13.68
N ASP A 350 -32.42 -19.55 14.00
CA ASP A 350 -33.58 -19.42 14.87
C ASP A 350 -34.86 -19.62 14.05
N PRO A 351 -35.61 -20.73 14.24
CA PRO A 351 -36.83 -20.99 13.48
C PRO A 351 -37.92 -19.92 13.67
N GLU A 352 -37.88 -19.15 14.76
CA GLU A 352 -38.80 -18.04 14.99
C GLU A 352 -38.49 -16.83 14.10
N ARG A 353 -37.23 -16.65 13.68
CA ARG A 353 -36.77 -15.53 12.84
C ARG A 353 -36.69 -15.90 11.37
N THR A 354 -36.24 -17.13 11.07
CA THR A 354 -36.11 -17.67 9.71
C THR A 354 -37.07 -18.85 9.55
N PRO A 355 -38.30 -18.64 9.05
CA PRO A 355 -39.22 -19.74 8.79
C PRO A 355 -38.74 -20.59 7.60
N GLY A 356 -38.28 -21.81 7.88
CA GLY A 356 -37.79 -22.77 6.89
C GLY A 356 -36.59 -23.56 7.42
N GLN A 357 -36.34 -24.74 6.85
CA GLN A 357 -35.14 -25.52 7.16
C GLN A 357 -33.98 -25.04 6.29
N ILE A 358 -32.83 -24.74 6.87
CA ILE A 358 -31.58 -24.63 6.11
C ILE A 358 -31.05 -26.04 5.83
N SER A 359 -30.52 -26.22 4.63
CA SER A 359 -29.95 -27.48 4.13
C SER A 359 -28.73 -27.21 3.26
N GLY A 360 -28.01 -28.28 2.88
CA GLY A 360 -26.91 -28.18 1.91
C GLY A 360 -27.32 -27.63 0.55
N GLU A 361 -28.62 -27.70 0.18
CA GLU A 361 -29.13 -27.07 -1.04
C GLU A 361 -29.22 -25.54 -0.91
N THR A 362 -29.54 -25.05 0.29
CA THR A 362 -29.61 -23.60 0.58
C THR A 362 -28.26 -22.99 0.90
N VAL A 363 -27.30 -23.80 1.40
CA VAL A 363 -25.92 -23.41 1.66
C VAL A 363 -25.02 -24.03 0.60
N THR A 364 -25.05 -23.45 -0.60
CA THR A 364 -24.15 -23.83 -1.70
C THR A 364 -22.70 -23.79 -1.22
N GLY A 365 -21.98 -24.89 -1.40
CA GLY A 365 -20.56 -24.97 -1.00
C GLY A 365 -20.33 -25.32 0.47
N ALA A 366 -21.33 -25.80 1.20
CA ALA A 366 -21.13 -26.37 2.52
C ALA A 366 -20.05 -27.49 2.51
N PRO A 367 -19.17 -27.55 3.53
CA PRO A 367 -18.24 -28.67 3.70
C PRO A 367 -18.95 -30.02 3.82
N GLU A 368 -18.25 -31.13 3.57
CA GLU A 368 -18.82 -32.48 3.64
C GLU A 368 -19.40 -32.79 5.04
N ASN A 369 -18.70 -32.36 6.09
CA ASN A 369 -19.11 -32.53 7.49
C ASN A 369 -19.98 -31.35 7.96
N ALA A 370 -21.00 -30.98 7.18
CA ALA A 370 -21.93 -29.91 7.53
C ALA A 370 -23.23 -30.45 8.15
N ILE A 371 -23.56 -29.95 9.33
CA ILE A 371 -24.76 -30.25 10.09
C ILE A 371 -25.64 -29.00 10.12
N PHE A 372 -26.94 -29.20 9.94
CA PHE A 372 -27.94 -28.13 9.91
C PHE A 372 -28.90 -28.31 11.09
N ALA A 373 -28.95 -27.32 11.96
CA ALA A 373 -29.67 -27.40 13.24
C ALA A 373 -30.49 -26.14 13.55
N ALA A 374 -31.46 -26.30 14.43
CA ALA A 374 -32.25 -25.21 14.97
C ALA A 374 -31.67 -24.73 16.32
N ASP A 375 -31.67 -23.42 16.54
CA ASP A 375 -31.41 -22.81 17.84
C ASP A 375 -32.57 -21.86 18.21
N PRO A 376 -33.70 -22.39 18.70
CA PRO A 376 -34.90 -21.59 18.98
C PRO A 376 -34.62 -20.47 19.99
N GLY A 377 -34.86 -19.23 19.57
CA GLY A 377 -34.59 -18.03 20.36
C GLY A 377 -33.11 -17.75 20.61
N LEU A 378 -32.20 -18.35 19.84
CA LEU A 378 -30.74 -18.20 19.96
C LEU A 378 -30.20 -18.56 21.36
N LYS A 379 -30.80 -19.57 22.01
CA LYS A 379 -30.48 -19.97 23.39
C LYS A 379 -29.08 -20.57 23.49
N LEU A 380 -28.68 -21.40 22.53
CA LEU A 380 -27.34 -21.95 22.49
C LEU A 380 -26.32 -20.82 22.31
N LEU A 381 -26.56 -19.91 21.36
CA LEU A 381 -25.70 -18.75 21.17
C LEU A 381 -25.53 -17.96 22.48
N GLN A 382 -26.62 -17.62 23.17
CA GLN A 382 -26.58 -16.89 24.44
C GLN A 382 -25.85 -17.65 25.54
N THR A 383 -26.01 -18.98 25.60
CA THR A 383 -25.37 -19.82 26.62
C THR A 383 -23.86 -19.92 26.41
N LEU A 384 -23.45 -20.14 25.16
CA LEU A 384 -22.04 -20.23 24.77
C LEU A 384 -21.32 -18.88 24.86
N SER A 385 -22.07 -17.80 24.71
CA SER A 385 -21.58 -16.41 24.77
C SER A 385 -21.32 -15.86 26.17
N GLY A 386 -21.70 -16.58 27.25
CA GLY A 386 -21.59 -16.11 28.64
C GLY A 386 -22.51 -14.93 29.04
N GLU A 387 -23.05 -14.19 28.08
CA GLU A 387 -23.84 -12.97 28.28
C GLU A 387 -25.30 -13.14 27.79
N LYS A 388 -26.24 -13.41 28.72
CA LYS A 388 -27.68 -13.60 28.41
C LYS A 388 -28.38 -12.37 27.82
N SER A 389 -27.81 -11.16 27.92
CA SER A 389 -28.48 -9.91 27.53
C SER A 389 -27.88 -9.22 26.30
N ARG A 390 -26.81 -9.77 25.70
CA ARG A 390 -26.17 -9.13 24.54
C ARG A 390 -26.82 -9.60 23.25
N VAL A 391 -27.48 -8.67 22.55
CA VAL A 391 -27.94 -8.89 21.17
C VAL A 391 -26.72 -8.92 20.26
N ARG A 392 -26.41 -10.08 19.68
CA ARG A 392 -25.32 -10.25 18.71
C ARG A 392 -25.84 -10.09 17.28
N SER A 393 -25.02 -9.49 16.42
CA SER A 393 -25.39 -9.28 15.01
C SER A 393 -25.14 -10.56 14.22
N LEU A 394 -26.14 -11.05 13.48
CA LEU A 394 -25.99 -12.20 12.59
C LEU A 394 -25.30 -11.79 11.26
N PRO A 395 -24.51 -12.67 10.64
CA PRO A 395 -24.15 -14.01 11.12
C PRO A 395 -23.17 -13.94 12.30
N VAL A 396 -23.27 -14.93 13.21
CA VAL A 396 -22.24 -15.16 14.23
C VAL A 396 -21.46 -16.41 13.85
N VAL A 397 -20.13 -16.31 13.81
CA VAL A 397 -19.22 -17.41 13.49
C VAL A 397 -18.32 -17.65 14.68
N LEU A 398 -18.23 -18.90 15.13
CA LEU A 398 -17.28 -19.36 16.14
C LEU A 398 -16.48 -20.53 15.58
N TYR A 399 -15.17 -20.52 15.81
CA TYR A 399 -14.31 -21.67 15.57
C TYR A 399 -13.54 -21.99 16.84
N CYS A 400 -13.69 -23.23 17.32
CA CYS A 400 -12.98 -23.74 18.49
C CYS A 400 -12.14 -24.98 18.17
N ASN A 401 -11.13 -25.23 19.00
CA ASN A 401 -10.36 -26.48 18.98
C ASN A 401 -11.12 -27.62 19.69
N SER A 402 -10.53 -28.81 19.73
CA SER A 402 -11.11 -30.00 20.38
C SER A 402 -11.30 -29.89 21.88
N GLY A 403 -10.58 -28.97 22.54
CA GLY A 403 -10.80 -28.64 23.94
C GLY A 403 -11.98 -27.70 24.17
N GLY A 404 -12.54 -27.09 23.11
CA GLY A 404 -13.59 -26.08 23.20
C GLY A 404 -13.08 -24.64 23.27
N GLU A 405 -11.77 -24.40 23.21
CA GLU A 405 -11.20 -23.05 23.22
C GLU A 405 -11.50 -22.34 21.90
N VAL A 406 -12.13 -21.18 21.96
CA VAL A 406 -12.47 -20.36 20.79
C VAL A 406 -11.21 -19.69 20.22
N LEU A 407 -10.78 -20.16 19.05
CA LEU A 407 -9.62 -19.62 18.35
C LEU A 407 -9.98 -18.46 17.41
N PHE A 408 -11.26 -18.37 17.03
CA PHE A 408 -11.80 -17.30 16.20
C PHE A 408 -13.29 -17.07 16.46
N SER A 409 -13.69 -15.79 16.47
CA SER A 409 -15.08 -15.38 16.52
C SER A 409 -15.34 -14.21 15.58
N SER A 410 -16.57 -14.10 15.06
CA SER A 410 -17.03 -12.99 14.23
C SER A 410 -18.52 -12.75 14.41
N GLU A 411 -18.97 -11.50 14.28
CA GLU A 411 -20.37 -11.08 14.35
C GLU A 411 -20.68 -10.08 13.24
N GLY A 412 -21.86 -10.17 12.64
CA GLY A 412 -22.38 -9.21 11.67
C GLY A 412 -21.70 -9.26 10.30
N TYR A 413 -21.76 -8.13 9.58
CA TYR A 413 -21.20 -8.02 8.24
C TYR A 413 -19.67 -8.08 8.25
N ARG A 414 -19.12 -9.16 7.69
CA ARG A 414 -17.68 -9.36 7.52
C ARG A 414 -17.35 -10.14 6.27
N ILE A 415 -16.62 -9.51 5.36
CA ILE A 415 -16.16 -10.10 4.10
C ILE A 415 -14.99 -11.05 4.37
N GLY A 416 -14.93 -12.19 3.68
CA GLY A 416 -13.79 -13.11 3.76
C GLY A 416 -13.71 -13.88 5.08
N THR A 417 -14.80 -13.94 5.84
CA THR A 417 -14.88 -14.67 7.10
C THR A 417 -14.48 -16.15 6.93
N GLY A 418 -14.88 -16.79 5.83
CA GLY A 418 -14.45 -18.15 5.51
C GLY A 418 -12.92 -18.28 5.38
N GLN A 419 -12.26 -17.34 4.71
CA GLN A 419 -10.80 -17.33 4.55
C GLN A 419 -10.09 -17.15 5.90
N GLN A 420 -10.68 -16.38 6.81
CA GLN A 420 -10.13 -16.17 8.15
C GLN A 420 -10.22 -17.43 9.02
N ILE A 421 -11.34 -18.17 8.95
CA ILE A 421 -11.46 -19.48 9.60
C ILE A 421 -10.35 -20.40 9.09
N LEU A 422 -10.19 -20.50 7.77
CA LEU A 422 -9.17 -21.33 7.16
C LEU A 422 -7.74 -20.94 7.56
N LYS A 423 -7.43 -19.64 7.64
CA LYS A 423 -6.14 -19.13 8.13
C LYS A 423 -5.87 -19.52 9.58
N LYS A 424 -6.92 -19.70 10.39
CA LYS A 424 -6.82 -20.13 11.79
C LYS A 424 -6.69 -21.65 11.91
N ILE A 425 -7.32 -22.41 11.02
CA ILE A 425 -7.14 -23.87 10.89
C ILE A 425 -5.71 -24.22 10.47
N ARG A 426 -5.10 -23.43 9.58
CA ARG A 426 -3.74 -23.65 9.07
C ARG A 426 -2.62 -23.24 10.04
N LYS A 427 -2.95 -22.56 11.13
CA LYS A 427 -1.98 -22.16 12.18
C LYS A 427 -1.89 -23.24 13.23
#